data_AF-A0A7X8F9W5-F1
#
_entry.id   AF-A0A7X8F9W5-F1
#
_cell.length_a   1.000
_cell.length_b   1.000
_cell.length_c   1.000
_cell.angle_alpha   90.00
_cell.angle_beta   90.00
_cell.angle_gamma   90.00
#
_symmetry.space_group_name_H-M   'P 1'
#
loop_
_entity.id
_entity.type
_entity.pdbx_description
1 polymer ?
#
loop_
_entity_poly.entity_id
_entity_poly.type
_entity_poly.pdbx_seq_one_letter_code
_entity_poly.pdbx_strand_id
1 'polypeptide(L)'
;MINNILINEEYAYRINPSSLNTIRVNFYKTKHGSLKALNMVHRFGSSSDAYVDNVSSGGMAAGIDLETGELMQAYTVRKKKIDLDSHPVTGEQITGLKIPDWNSKKRAIADLLQEINYLEYGGLDIAFTTEGIKLIEINIKPALRSMQFSSPALIDEEFVEFLRLRGFDRSIPTIPGNAKIL
;
A
#
# COMPACT_ATOMS: atom_id res chain seq x y z
N MET A 1 23.79 8.30 7.47
CA MET A 1 22.40 8.61 7.85
C MET A 1 22.03 7.64 8.95
N ILE A 2 21.96 8.10 10.21
CA ILE A 2 21.46 7.28 11.32
C ILE A 2 19.96 7.51 11.33
N ASN A 3 19.17 6.52 10.92
CA ASN A 3 17.74 6.54 11.16
C ASN A 3 17.53 6.04 12.59
N ASN A 4 16.69 6.71 13.38
CA ASN A 4 16.27 6.19 14.67
C ASN A 4 15.63 4.80 14.46
N ILE A 5 15.82 3.89 15.42
CA ILE A 5 15.13 2.60 15.39
C ILE A 5 13.63 2.88 15.55
N LEU A 6 12.87 2.62 14.50
CA LEU A 6 11.42 2.75 14.52
C LEU A 6 10.80 1.46 15.05
N ILE A 7 9.79 1.59 15.92
CA ILE A 7 9.10 0.46 16.54
C ILE A 7 7.67 0.43 16.00
N ASN A 8 7.28 -0.70 15.40
CA ASN A 8 5.91 -0.93 14.92
C ASN A 8 4.90 -0.66 16.03
N GLU A 9 3.73 -0.12 15.68
CA GLU A 9 2.59 -0.17 16.60
C GLU A 9 2.12 -1.63 16.83
N GLU A 10 1.32 -1.85 17.86
CA GLU A 10 1.02 -3.19 18.38
C GLU A 10 0.49 -4.16 17.32
N TYR A 11 -0.48 -3.76 16.50
CA TYR A 11 -1.05 -4.67 15.49
C TYR A 11 -0.01 -5.08 14.45
N ALA A 12 0.81 -4.13 13.99
CA ALA A 12 1.85 -4.40 13.01
C ALA A 12 2.96 -5.26 13.63
N TYR A 13 3.30 -5.01 14.89
CA TYR A 13 4.27 -5.83 15.63
C TYR A 13 3.82 -7.29 15.75
N ARG A 14 2.52 -7.56 15.96
CA ARG A 14 1.98 -8.93 15.97
C ARG A 14 2.10 -9.62 14.61
N ILE A 15 1.88 -8.89 13.51
CA ILE A 15 2.05 -9.44 12.15
C ILE A 15 3.51 -9.86 11.95
N ASN A 16 4.45 -8.95 12.18
CA ASN A 16 5.86 -9.25 12.05
C ASN A 16 6.73 -8.40 13.01
N PRO A 17 7.29 -9.01 14.06
CA PRO A 17 8.12 -8.29 15.03
C PRO A 17 9.59 -8.15 14.59
N SER A 18 10.04 -8.89 13.56
CA SER A 18 11.46 -8.93 13.18
C SER A 18 11.90 -7.80 12.25
N SER A 19 10.96 -7.07 11.65
CA SER A 19 11.25 -5.90 10.81
C SER A 19 10.13 -4.87 10.88
N LEU A 20 10.45 -3.65 10.47
CA LEU A 20 9.46 -2.58 10.35
C LEU A 20 8.47 -2.95 9.26
N ASN A 21 7.19 -2.87 9.56
CA ASN A 21 6.15 -3.02 8.57
C ASN A 21 5.80 -1.65 8.00
N THR A 22 5.75 -1.56 6.68
CA THR A 22 5.40 -0.31 6.00
C THR A 22 4.10 -0.42 5.22
N ILE A 23 3.54 0.73 4.89
CA ILE A 23 2.41 0.88 4.00
C ILE A 23 2.86 1.68 2.80
N ARG A 24 2.70 1.10 1.63
CA ARG A 24 2.87 1.79 0.36
C ARG A 24 1.54 2.45 0.00
N VAL A 25 1.51 3.78 0.01
CA VAL A 25 0.40 4.59 -0.49
C VAL A 25 0.73 5.03 -1.90
N ASN A 26 0.11 4.43 -2.91
CA ASN A 26 0.22 4.96 -4.27
C ASN A 26 -0.75 6.11 -4.42
N PHE A 27 -0.30 7.20 -5.02
CA PHE A 27 -1.10 8.40 -5.17
C PHE A 27 -1.01 8.95 -6.59
N TYR A 28 -2.01 9.75 -6.94
CA TYR A 28 -2.07 10.53 -8.17
C TYR A 28 -2.73 11.88 -7.90
N LYS A 29 -2.46 12.85 -8.77
CA LYS A 29 -3.08 14.17 -8.75
C LYS A 29 -4.41 14.11 -9.48
N THR A 30 -5.49 14.46 -8.78
CA THR A 30 -6.81 14.60 -9.37
C THR A 30 -6.83 15.78 -10.35
N LYS A 31 -7.86 15.86 -11.20
CA LYS A 31 -8.08 17.03 -12.05
C LYS A 31 -8.26 18.34 -11.29
N HIS A 32 -8.63 18.25 -10.01
CA HIS A 32 -8.80 19.39 -9.11
C HIS A 32 -7.48 19.82 -8.46
N GLY A 33 -6.37 19.15 -8.76
CA GLY A 33 -5.03 19.54 -8.32
C GLY A 33 -4.64 19.02 -6.93
N SER A 34 -5.48 18.22 -6.28
CA SER A 34 -5.17 17.54 -5.01
C SER A 34 -4.63 16.13 -5.24
N LEU A 35 -3.71 15.67 -4.38
CA LEU A 35 -3.30 14.27 -4.36
C LEU A 35 -4.36 13.38 -3.67
N LYS A 36 -4.63 12.23 -4.28
CA LYS A 36 -5.52 11.18 -3.78
C LYS A 36 -4.77 9.84 -3.77
N ALA A 37 -5.01 9.03 -2.75
CA ALA A 37 -4.52 7.66 -2.73
C ALA A 37 -5.27 6.80 -3.76
N LEU A 38 -4.54 6.18 -4.67
CA LEU A 38 -5.04 5.19 -5.63
C LEU A 38 -5.33 3.86 -4.93
N ASN A 39 -4.35 3.37 -4.18
CA ASN A 39 -4.47 2.19 -3.34
C ASN A 39 -3.42 2.24 -2.23
N MET A 40 -3.63 1.43 -1.20
CA MET A 40 -2.68 1.25 -0.11
C MET A 40 -2.41 -0.23 0.09
N VAL A 41 -1.14 -0.55 0.30
CA VAL A 41 -0.69 -1.93 0.48
C VAL A 41 0.18 -1.98 1.72
N HIS A 42 -0.26 -2.77 2.71
CA HIS A 42 0.54 -3.10 3.87
C HIS A 42 1.60 -4.12 3.47
N ARG A 43 2.85 -3.88 3.82
CA ARG A 43 4.00 -4.71 3.50
C ARG A 43 4.68 -5.16 4.80
N PHE A 44 5.13 -6.41 4.82
CA PHE A 44 5.78 -7.01 5.97
C PHE A 44 6.71 -8.13 5.52
N GLY A 45 7.67 -8.51 6.36
CA GLY A 45 8.56 -9.64 6.09
C GLY A 45 7.80 -10.95 5.90
N SER A 46 8.42 -11.93 5.23
CA SER A 46 7.83 -13.27 5.03
C SER A 46 8.50 -14.37 5.86
N SER A 47 9.58 -14.03 6.57
CA SER A 47 10.31 -14.93 7.46
C SER A 47 10.89 -14.14 8.63
N SER A 48 11.26 -14.83 9.71
CA SER A 48 11.92 -14.24 10.88
C SER A 48 13.21 -13.49 10.53
N ASP A 49 13.93 -13.96 9.50
CA ASP A 49 15.23 -13.43 9.10
C ASP A 49 15.12 -12.40 7.94
N ALA A 50 13.90 -12.13 7.46
CA ALA A 50 13.67 -11.14 6.43
C ALA A 50 13.62 -9.73 7.03
N TYR A 51 14.78 -9.07 7.06
CA TYR A 51 14.93 -7.67 7.47
C TYR A 51 14.31 -6.64 6.50
N VAL A 52 13.73 -7.11 5.40
CA VAL A 52 13.15 -6.28 4.33
C VAL A 52 11.72 -6.73 4.06
N ASP A 53 10.79 -5.79 4.12
CA ASP A 53 9.37 -5.97 3.85
C ASP A 53 9.02 -5.78 2.35
N ASN A 54 10.01 -5.46 1.52
CA ASN A 54 9.83 -5.27 0.09
C ASN A 54 9.39 -6.58 -0.59
N VAL A 55 8.19 -6.56 -1.15
CA VAL A 55 7.58 -7.70 -1.86
C VAL A 55 8.49 -8.23 -2.98
N SER A 56 9.18 -7.35 -3.72
CA SER A 56 10.08 -7.81 -4.80
C SER A 56 11.32 -8.55 -4.30
N SER A 57 11.64 -8.42 -3.01
CA SER A 57 12.76 -9.09 -2.35
C SER A 57 12.30 -10.29 -1.51
N GLY A 58 11.05 -10.73 -1.69
CA GLY A 58 10.49 -11.88 -0.99
C GLY A 58 9.61 -11.54 0.21
N GLY A 59 9.28 -10.26 0.44
CA GLY A 59 8.29 -9.84 1.44
C GLY A 59 6.86 -10.31 1.11
N MET A 60 5.96 -10.06 2.05
CA MET A 60 4.52 -10.24 1.91
C MET A 60 3.82 -8.89 1.83
N ALA A 61 2.63 -8.89 1.25
CA ALA A 61 1.78 -7.72 1.18
C ALA A 61 0.31 -8.08 1.33
N ALA A 62 -0.48 -7.15 1.85
CA ALA A 62 -1.93 -7.21 1.87
C ALA A 62 -2.48 -5.86 1.41
N GLY A 63 -3.48 -5.87 0.52
CA GLY A 63 -4.21 -4.64 0.20
C GLY A 63 -4.94 -4.11 1.42
N ILE A 64 -5.13 -2.80 1.50
CA ILE A 64 -5.95 -2.17 2.53
C ILE A 64 -7.22 -1.65 1.87
N ASP A 65 -8.37 -2.06 2.37
CA ASP A 65 -9.64 -1.44 2.02
C ASP A 65 -9.64 0.01 2.54
N LEU A 66 -9.69 0.98 1.62
CA LEU A 66 -9.53 2.40 1.97
C LEU A 66 -10.71 2.93 2.80
N GLU A 67 -11.88 2.31 2.74
CA GLU A 67 -13.03 2.76 3.51
C GLU A 67 -12.91 2.28 4.97
N THR A 68 -12.66 0.99 5.15
CA THR A 68 -12.78 0.28 6.42
C THR A 68 -11.46 0.09 7.16
N GLY A 69 -10.33 0.09 6.44
CA GLY A 69 -9.00 -0.20 6.99
C GLY A 69 -8.76 -1.68 7.19
N GLU A 70 -9.60 -2.53 6.60
CA GLU A 70 -9.48 -3.97 6.63
C GLU A 70 -8.39 -4.45 5.67
N LEU A 71 -7.54 -5.35 6.13
CA LEU A 71 -6.54 -6.01 5.32
C LEU A 71 -7.20 -7.08 4.45
N MET A 72 -7.01 -6.96 3.15
CA MET A 72 -7.43 -7.93 2.15
C MET A 72 -6.51 -9.17 2.20
N GLN A 73 -6.83 -10.19 1.38
CA GLN A 73 -6.02 -11.39 1.25
C GLN A 73 -4.52 -11.06 1.07
N ALA A 74 -3.68 -11.59 1.96
CA ALA A 74 -2.24 -11.41 1.86
C ALA A 74 -1.66 -12.24 0.72
N TYR A 75 -0.57 -11.78 0.15
CA TYR A 75 0.15 -12.45 -0.92
C TYR A 75 1.66 -12.25 -0.82
N THR A 76 2.41 -13.18 -1.41
CA THR A 76 3.84 -13.01 -1.69
C THR A 76 4.12 -13.24 -3.18
N VAL A 77 5.15 -12.59 -3.70
CA VAL A 77 5.56 -12.68 -5.11
C VAL A 77 6.98 -13.22 -5.17
N ARG A 78 7.10 -14.54 -5.31
CA ARG A 78 8.38 -15.20 -5.63
C ARG A 78 8.44 -15.47 -7.13
N LYS A 79 8.33 -16.74 -7.54
CA LYS A 79 8.17 -17.12 -8.97
C LYS A 79 6.73 -16.93 -9.47
N LYS A 80 5.75 -17.01 -8.56
CA LYS A 80 4.31 -16.81 -8.80
C LYS A 80 3.69 -16.14 -7.57
N LYS A 81 2.49 -15.57 -7.74
CA LYS A 81 1.65 -15.11 -6.63
C LYS A 81 1.24 -16.33 -5.79
N ILE A 82 1.37 -16.20 -4.48
CA ILE A 82 0.86 -17.17 -3.51
C ILE A 82 0.03 -16.38 -2.52
N ASP A 83 -1.21 -16.81 -2.30
CA ASP A 83 -2.16 -16.19 -1.37
C ASP A 83 -2.10 -16.88 -0.01
N LEU A 84 -2.20 -16.10 1.06
CA LEU A 84 -2.12 -16.55 2.45
C LEU A 84 -3.09 -15.75 3.31
N ASP A 85 -3.75 -16.41 4.26
CA ASP A 85 -4.65 -15.74 5.21
C ASP A 85 -3.93 -15.24 6.47
N SER A 86 -2.84 -15.92 6.84
CA SER A 86 -2.09 -15.65 8.07
C SER A 86 -0.60 -15.57 7.75
N HIS A 87 0.16 -14.90 8.62
CA HIS A 87 1.60 -14.79 8.47
C HIS A 87 2.25 -16.16 8.73
N PRO A 88 3.14 -16.67 7.84
CA PRO A 88 3.62 -18.05 7.89
C PRO A 88 4.53 -18.37 9.09
N VAL A 89 5.10 -17.34 9.75
CA VAL A 89 5.95 -17.50 10.94
C VAL A 89 5.20 -17.22 12.25
N THR A 90 4.63 -16.03 12.41
CA THR A 90 3.93 -15.63 13.64
C THR A 90 2.55 -16.27 13.79
N GLY A 91 1.92 -16.72 12.69
CA GLY A 91 0.55 -17.24 12.70
C GLY A 91 -0.53 -16.17 12.83
N GLU A 92 -0.17 -14.88 12.89
CA GLU A 92 -1.15 -13.78 12.99
C GLU A 92 -2.07 -13.77 11.77
N GLN A 93 -3.38 -13.69 12.01
CA GLN A 93 -4.38 -13.55 10.96
C GLN A 93 -4.22 -12.20 10.27
N ILE A 94 -4.08 -12.21 8.94
CA ILE A 94 -3.94 -11.00 8.13
C ILE A 94 -5.26 -10.67 7.45
N THR A 95 -5.84 -11.60 6.69
CA THR A 95 -7.11 -11.36 5.99
C THR A 95 -8.20 -11.03 6.99
N GLY A 96 -8.89 -9.90 6.80
CA GLY A 96 -9.95 -9.43 7.69
C GLY A 96 -9.47 -8.64 8.91
N LEU A 97 -8.16 -8.52 9.13
CA LEU A 97 -7.62 -7.71 10.23
C LEU A 97 -7.87 -6.22 9.97
N LYS A 98 -8.46 -5.52 10.93
CA LYS A 98 -8.70 -4.07 10.83
C LYS A 98 -7.58 -3.28 11.48
N ILE A 99 -7.04 -2.32 10.74
CA ILE A 99 -6.04 -1.38 11.25
C ILE A 99 -6.72 -0.50 12.32
N PRO A 100 -6.19 -0.45 13.57
CA PRO A 100 -6.72 0.41 14.63
C PRO A 100 -6.70 1.88 14.24
N ASP A 101 -7.69 2.66 14.71
CA ASP A 101 -7.79 4.11 14.47
C ASP A 101 -7.70 4.53 13.00
N TRP A 102 -8.19 3.68 12.08
CA TRP A 102 -8.04 3.86 10.65
C TRP A 102 -8.47 5.24 10.13
N ASN A 103 -9.61 5.77 10.58
CA ASN A 103 -10.07 7.10 10.16
C ASN A 103 -9.11 8.22 10.58
N SER A 104 -8.46 8.10 11.73
CA SER A 104 -7.43 9.05 12.16
C SER A 104 -6.20 8.95 11.25
N LYS A 105 -5.73 7.73 11.01
CA LYS A 105 -4.59 7.45 10.13
C LYS A 105 -4.82 7.91 8.70
N LYS A 106 -6.01 7.70 8.14
CA LYS A 106 -6.40 8.19 6.82
C LYS A 106 -6.29 9.71 6.70
N ARG A 107 -6.76 10.45 7.70
CA ARG A 107 -6.64 11.92 7.72
C ARG A 107 -5.18 12.34 7.74
N ALA A 108 -4.37 11.75 8.62
CA ALA A 108 -2.95 12.04 8.67
C ALA A 108 -2.21 11.70 7.35
N ILE A 109 -2.60 10.62 6.66
CA ILE A 109 -2.06 10.31 5.33
C ILE A 109 -2.50 11.35 4.30
N ALA A 110 -3.76 11.80 4.33
CA ALA A 110 -4.23 12.87 3.45
C ALA A 110 -3.47 14.18 3.69
N ASP A 111 -3.20 14.53 4.95
CA ASP A 111 -2.40 15.70 5.31
C ASP A 111 -0.97 15.58 4.79
N LEU A 112 -0.33 14.40 4.95
CA LEU A 112 0.98 14.13 4.35
C LEU A 112 0.98 14.30 2.83
N LEU A 113 -0.07 13.85 2.15
CA LEU A 113 -0.22 14.03 0.70
C LEU A 113 -0.37 15.52 0.32
N GLN A 114 -0.98 16.35 1.17
CA GLN A 114 -1.05 17.80 0.93
C GLN A 114 0.34 18.44 0.97
N GLU A 115 1.19 18.04 1.91
CA GLU A 115 2.57 18.55 2.03
C GLU A 115 3.42 18.23 0.78
N ILE A 116 3.15 17.11 0.10
CA ILE A 116 3.85 16.70 -1.12
C ILE A 116 3.04 16.97 -2.41
N ASN A 117 2.02 17.84 -2.35
CA ASN A 117 1.11 18.09 -3.47
C ASN A 117 1.78 18.73 -4.71
N TYR A 118 3.07 19.08 -4.65
CA TYR A 118 3.86 19.44 -5.84
C TYR A 118 4.13 18.23 -6.75
N LEU A 119 4.00 16.99 -6.27
CA LEU A 119 4.09 15.78 -7.08
C LEU A 119 2.79 15.50 -7.84
N GLU A 120 2.87 14.72 -8.92
CA GLU A 120 1.69 14.33 -9.71
C GLU A 120 1.29 12.86 -9.51
N TYR A 121 2.26 12.00 -9.27
CA TYR A 121 2.06 10.56 -9.14
C TYR A 121 3.27 9.95 -8.45
N GLY A 122 3.05 8.95 -7.61
CA GLY A 122 4.14 8.31 -6.87
C GLY A 122 3.64 7.30 -5.84
N GLY A 123 4.60 6.75 -5.11
CA GLY A 123 4.37 5.88 -3.96
C GLY A 123 5.00 6.49 -2.72
N LEU A 124 4.24 6.61 -1.65
CA LEU A 124 4.70 7.03 -0.34
C LEU A 124 4.84 5.79 0.55
N ASP A 125 6.03 5.53 1.08
CA ASP A 125 6.25 4.48 2.05
C ASP A 125 6.21 5.07 3.45
N ILE A 126 5.22 4.67 4.24
CA ILE A 126 5.05 5.09 5.62
C ILE A 126 5.12 3.90 6.56
N ALA A 127 5.38 4.12 7.83
CA ALA A 127 5.25 3.11 8.88
C ALA A 127 4.33 3.64 9.97
N PHE A 128 3.48 2.77 10.51
CA PHE A 128 2.75 3.09 11.73
C PHE A 128 3.56 2.61 12.93
N THR A 129 3.94 3.57 13.77
CA THR A 129 4.87 3.33 14.87
C THR A 129 4.24 3.71 16.21
N THR A 130 4.89 3.31 17.30
CA THR A 130 4.52 3.76 18.66
C THR A 130 4.61 5.27 18.85
N GLU A 131 5.28 5.99 17.95
CA GLU A 131 5.38 7.45 17.93
C GLU A 131 4.54 8.10 16.81
N GLY A 132 3.56 7.38 16.26
CA GLY A 132 2.70 7.84 15.16
C GLY A 132 3.20 7.44 13.77
N ILE A 133 2.71 8.11 12.74
CA ILE A 133 3.07 7.81 11.34
C ILE A 133 4.44 8.38 11.03
N LYS A 134 5.34 7.56 10.47
CA LYS A 134 6.66 8.00 10.00
C LYS A 134 6.76 7.81 8.49
N LEU A 135 7.24 8.85 7.80
CA LEU A 135 7.61 8.77 6.38
C LEU A 135 8.97 8.08 6.25
N ILE A 136 9.02 7.01 5.45
CA ILE A 136 10.23 6.22 5.19
C ILE A 136 10.88 6.63 3.87
N GLU A 137 10.09 6.66 2.79
CA GLU A 137 10.59 6.93 1.43
C GLU A 137 9.49 7.52 0.53
N ILE A 138 9.88 8.38 -0.42
CA ILE A 138 9.04 8.80 -1.54
C ILE A 138 9.59 8.17 -2.83
N ASN A 139 8.76 7.35 -3.48
CA ASN A 139 9.05 6.66 -4.72
C ASN A 139 8.35 7.34 -5.92
N ILE A 140 9.09 8.04 -6.78
CA ILE A 140 8.51 8.75 -7.94
C ILE A 140 8.19 7.84 -9.15
N LYS A 141 8.59 6.57 -9.10
CA LYS A 141 8.30 5.55 -10.13
C LYS A 141 7.93 4.22 -9.46
N PRO A 142 6.80 4.16 -8.72
CA PRO A 142 6.44 2.95 -7.98
C PRO A 142 6.09 1.82 -8.95
N ALA A 143 6.60 0.61 -8.66
CA ALA A 143 6.28 -0.57 -9.44
C ALA A 143 4.82 -0.99 -9.22
N LEU A 144 3.96 -0.84 -10.25
CA LEU A 144 2.51 -1.06 -10.16
C LEU A 144 2.03 -2.53 -10.14
N ARG A 145 2.90 -3.50 -10.45
CA ARG A 145 2.46 -4.88 -10.75
C ARG A 145 1.85 -5.58 -9.55
N SER A 146 2.57 -5.67 -8.44
CA SER A 146 2.13 -6.43 -7.27
C SER A 146 0.94 -5.77 -6.58
N MET A 147 0.92 -4.44 -6.55
CA MET A 147 -0.09 -3.66 -5.83
C MET A 147 -1.48 -3.75 -6.48
N GLN A 148 -1.53 -4.08 -7.77
CA GLN A 148 -2.79 -4.30 -8.48
C GLN A 148 -3.45 -5.64 -8.18
N PHE A 149 -2.79 -6.55 -7.44
CA PHE A 149 -3.39 -7.82 -7.04
C PHE A 149 -4.56 -7.67 -6.08
N SER A 150 -4.56 -6.62 -5.26
CA SER A 150 -5.65 -6.31 -4.33
C SER A 150 -6.60 -5.25 -4.87
N SER A 151 -6.11 -4.34 -5.73
CA SER A 151 -6.93 -3.27 -6.30
C SER A 151 -6.38 -2.87 -7.69
N PRO A 152 -6.97 -3.40 -8.79
CA PRO A 152 -6.56 -3.04 -10.14
C PRO A 152 -6.74 -1.55 -10.38
N ALA A 153 -5.70 -0.84 -10.85
CA ALA A 153 -5.68 0.61 -10.85
C ALA A 153 -6.76 1.26 -11.75
N LEU A 154 -7.13 0.59 -12.85
CA LEU A 154 -8.00 1.16 -13.87
C LEU A 154 -9.50 1.07 -13.56
N ILE A 155 -9.87 0.52 -12.40
CA ILE A 155 -11.25 0.62 -11.91
C ILE A 155 -11.54 2.01 -11.32
N ASP A 156 -10.50 2.76 -10.95
CA ASP A 156 -10.63 4.14 -10.48
C ASP A 156 -10.75 5.07 -11.69
N GLU A 157 -11.97 5.55 -11.95
CA GLU A 157 -12.28 6.42 -13.08
C GLU A 157 -11.52 7.75 -13.04
N GLU A 158 -11.25 8.30 -11.85
CA GLU A 158 -10.46 9.52 -11.70
C GLU A 158 -8.98 9.27 -12.03
N PHE A 159 -8.46 8.08 -11.68
CA PHE A 159 -7.11 7.69 -12.11
C PHE A 159 -7.03 7.48 -13.62
N VAL A 160 -8.07 6.89 -14.23
CA VAL A 160 -8.17 6.79 -15.70
C VAL A 160 -8.23 8.18 -16.34
N GLU A 161 -9.00 9.12 -15.77
CA GLU A 161 -9.05 10.51 -16.21
C GLU A 161 -7.66 11.19 -16.10
N PHE A 162 -6.95 10.98 -14.98
CA PHE A 162 -5.58 11.43 -14.80
C PHE A 162 -4.65 10.92 -15.90
N LEU A 163 -4.71 9.63 -16.24
CA LEU A 163 -3.91 9.04 -17.32
C LEU A 163 -4.24 9.67 -18.69
N ARG A 164 -5.53 9.84 -19.03
CA ARG A 164 -5.95 10.47 -20.29
C ARG A 164 -5.48 11.91 -20.40
N LEU A 165 -5.60 12.70 -19.34
CA LEU A 165 -5.11 14.09 -19.29
C LEU A 165 -3.58 14.19 -19.43
N ARG A 166 -2.84 13.09 -19.36
CA ARG A 166 -1.39 13.01 -19.55
C ARG A 166 -1.00 12.25 -20.83
N GLY A 167 -1.96 11.96 -21.72
CA GLY A 167 -1.73 11.36 -23.03
C GLY A 167 -1.49 9.84 -23.01
N PHE A 168 -1.88 9.15 -21.93
CA PHE A 168 -1.75 7.69 -21.81
C PHE A 168 -2.96 6.92 -22.38
N ASP A 169 -3.72 7.50 -23.31
CA ASP A 169 -4.92 6.88 -23.90
C ASP A 169 -4.65 5.49 -24.50
N ARG A 170 -3.49 5.31 -25.12
CA ARG A 170 -3.08 4.02 -25.72
C ARG A 170 -2.73 2.94 -24.70
N SER A 171 -2.52 3.32 -23.44
CA SER A 171 -2.16 2.41 -22.34
C SER A 171 -3.37 1.95 -21.53
N ILE A 172 -4.57 2.49 -21.82
CA ILE A 172 -5.81 2.12 -21.15
C ILE A 172 -6.52 1.06 -22.01
N PRO A 173 -6.49 -0.23 -21.63
CA PRO A 173 -7.27 -1.25 -22.33
C PRO A 173 -8.77 -0.98 -22.20
N THR A 174 -9.55 -1.42 -23.18
CA THR A 174 -11.01 -1.44 -23.07
C THR A 174 -11.41 -2.43 -21.97
N ILE A 175 -11.90 -1.93 -20.84
CA ILE A 175 -12.41 -2.77 -19.75
C ILE A 175 -13.86 -3.16 -20.10
N PRO A 176 -14.21 -4.46 -20.19
CA PRO A 176 -15.60 -4.85 -20.41
C PRO A 176 -16.47 -4.35 -19.24
N GLY A 177 -17.62 -3.74 -19.54
CA GLY A 177 -18.49 -3.04 -18.56
C GLY A 177 -19.05 -3.89 -17.42
N ASN A 178 -18.68 -5.17 -17.33
CA ASN A 178 -19.11 -6.13 -16.31
C ASN A 178 -17.95 -6.66 -15.45
N ALA A 179 -16.76 -6.06 -15.53
CA ALA A 179 -15.63 -6.46 -14.69
C ALA A 179 -15.90 -6.08 -13.22
N LYS A 180 -16.62 -6.96 -12.51
CA LYS A 180 -16.69 -6.95 -11.05
C LYS A 180 -15.45 -7.64 -10.49
N ILE A 181 -14.89 -7.03 -9.46
CA ILE A 181 -13.81 -7.58 -8.65
C ILE A 181 -14.38 -8.82 -7.92
N LEU A 182 -13.65 -9.93 -7.97
CA LEU A 182 -13.89 -11.10 -7.11
C LEU A 182 -13.47 -10.79 -5.68
#